data_AF-A0A821M8U2-F1
#
_entry.id   AF-A0A821M8U2-F1
#
_cell.length_a   1.000
_cell.length_b   1.000
_cell.length_c   1.000
_cell.angle_alpha   90.00
_cell.angle_beta   90.00
_cell.angle_gamma   90.00
#
_symmetry.space_group_name_H-M   'P 1'
#
loop_
_entity.id
_entity.type
_entity.pdbx_description
1 polymer ?
#
loop_
_entity_poly.entity_id
_entity_poly.type
_entity_poly.pdbx_seq_one_letter_code
_entity_poly.pdbx_strand_id
1 'polypeptide(L)'
;GIQATCPLNDTQFFKRIDTPCNLNTALCDRGECNKSICTLIGQSECTLTIPNVVEPLRQRGIDREYLCHIGCFDKQKNSCVDTHVLLMPNNYSKTGYGYKHRPG
;
A
#
# COMPACT_ATOMS: atom_id res chain seq x y z
N GLY A 1 21.78 8.45 35.89
CA GLY A 1 20.37 8.08 35.68
C GLY A 1 19.97 7.11 36.77
N ILE A 2 18.81 7.30 37.40
CA ILE A 2 18.40 6.63 38.66
C ILE A 2 17.26 5.61 38.42
N GLN A 3 16.83 5.39 37.17
CA GLN A 3 15.79 4.41 36.82
C GLN A 3 16.39 3.24 36.03
N ALA A 4 16.10 2.02 36.47
CA ALA A 4 16.46 0.77 35.79
C ALA A 4 15.48 0.39 34.66
N THR A 5 14.43 1.18 34.45
CA THR A 5 13.48 1.04 33.34
C THR A 5 13.94 1.87 32.15
N CYS A 6 13.84 1.32 30.95
CA CYS A 6 13.94 2.12 29.74
C CYS A 6 12.80 3.15 29.75
N PRO A 7 13.10 4.46 29.67
CA PRO A 7 12.04 5.45 29.56
C PRO A 7 11.21 5.15 28.31
N LEU A 8 9.88 5.22 28.44
CA LEU A 8 8.98 5.19 27.27
C LEU A 8 9.45 6.23 26.26
N ASN A 9 9.30 5.93 24.97
CA ASN A 9 9.67 6.85 23.89
C ASN A 9 9.05 8.23 24.16
N ASP A 10 9.90 9.16 24.59
CA ASP A 10 9.53 10.56 24.68
C ASP A 10 9.20 11.05 23.26
N THR A 11 8.19 11.91 23.14
CA THR A 11 7.71 12.42 21.85
C THR A 11 8.83 13.07 21.02
N GLN A 12 9.90 13.55 21.67
CA GLN A 12 11.13 14.05 21.03
C GLN A 12 11.94 12.99 20.27
N PHE A 13 11.77 11.70 20.58
CA PHE A 13 12.47 10.58 19.91
C PHE A 13 11.60 9.87 18.88
N PHE A 14 10.37 10.32 18.65
CA PHE A 14 9.53 9.77 17.61
C PHE A 14 10.17 9.95 16.25
N LYS A 15 10.06 8.92 15.40
CA LYS A 15 10.38 9.06 13.98
C LYS A 15 9.55 10.19 13.40
N ARG A 16 10.13 10.91 12.42
CA ARG A 16 9.46 12.04 11.75
C ARG A 16 8.11 11.60 11.18
N ILE A 17 7.14 12.52 11.18
CA ILE A 17 5.86 12.33 10.50
C ILE A 17 6.14 11.99 9.02
N ASP A 18 5.34 11.09 8.47
CA ASP A 18 5.41 10.59 7.10
C ASP A 18 6.70 9.79 6.78
N THR A 19 7.42 9.33 7.81
CA THR A 19 8.49 8.33 7.63
C THR A 19 7.88 6.98 7.26
N PRO A 20 8.32 6.29 6.19
CA PRO A 20 7.85 4.95 5.87
C PRO A 20 8.09 3.93 6.99
N CYS A 21 7.10 3.10 7.25
CA CYS A 21 7.11 2.04 8.27
C CYS A 21 6.30 0.82 7.79
N ASN A 22 6.35 -0.27 8.57
CA ASN A 22 5.70 -1.55 8.25
C ASN A 22 5.98 -2.02 6.81
N LEU A 23 7.26 -2.25 6.46
CA LEU A 23 7.66 -2.66 5.11
C LEU A 23 7.20 -1.71 4.00
N ASN A 24 7.19 -0.40 4.28
CA ASN A 24 6.75 0.67 3.38
C ASN A 24 5.26 0.61 2.99
N THR A 25 4.43 -0.08 3.76
CA THR A 25 2.97 -0.09 3.54
C THR A 25 2.27 1.07 4.24
N ALA A 26 2.91 1.64 5.28
CA ALA A 26 2.34 2.68 6.11
C ALA A 26 3.37 3.77 6.44
N LEU A 27 2.91 4.81 7.12
CA LEU A 27 3.65 6.01 7.49
C LEU A 27 3.56 6.26 8.99
N CYS A 28 4.63 6.80 9.55
CA CYS A 28 4.67 7.22 10.93
C CYS A 28 3.83 8.49 11.16
N ASP A 29 3.01 8.48 12.20
CA ASP A 29 2.33 9.64 12.75
C ASP A 29 2.42 9.62 14.27
N ARG A 30 3.02 10.66 14.86
CA ARG A 30 3.16 10.80 16.33
C ARG A 30 3.68 9.54 17.03
N GLY A 31 4.71 8.92 16.46
CA GLY A 31 5.36 7.72 17.03
C GLY A 31 4.68 6.39 16.71
N GLU A 32 3.53 6.40 16.03
CA GLU A 32 2.79 5.21 15.61
C GLU A 32 2.89 5.00 14.10
N CYS A 33 2.73 3.76 13.64
CA CYS A 33 2.69 3.42 12.21
C CYS A 33 1.23 3.19 11.79
N ASN A 34 0.49 4.27 11.49
CA ASN A 34 -0.97 4.21 11.33
C ASN A 34 -1.53 4.95 10.11
N LYS A 35 -0.71 5.72 9.38
CA LYS A 35 -1.13 6.38 8.13
C LYS A 35 -0.83 5.50 6.92
N SER A 36 -1.68 5.52 5.90
CA SER A 36 -1.41 4.77 4.65
C SER A 36 -0.29 5.42 3.84
N ILE A 37 0.48 4.60 3.11
CA ILE A 37 1.48 5.07 2.12
C ILE A 37 0.88 5.98 1.05
N CYS A 38 -0.42 5.83 0.74
CA CYS A 38 -1.16 6.70 -0.20
C CYS A 38 -1.17 8.18 0.21
N THR A 39 -0.97 8.46 1.50
CA THR A 39 -0.93 9.83 2.03
C THR A 39 0.23 10.63 1.43
N LEU A 40 1.35 9.98 1.06
CA LEU A 40 2.50 10.64 0.43
C LEU A 40 2.15 11.34 -0.90
N ILE A 41 1.13 10.85 -1.59
CA ILE A 41 0.64 11.39 -2.86
C ILE A 41 -0.72 12.10 -2.71
N GLY A 42 -1.12 12.42 -1.47
CA GLY A 42 -2.38 13.11 -1.18
C GLY A 42 -3.64 12.29 -1.49
N GLN A 43 -3.52 10.97 -1.53
CA GLN A 43 -4.63 10.05 -1.78
C GLN A 43 -5.00 9.26 -0.52
N SER A 44 -6.22 8.71 -0.50
CA SER A 44 -6.68 7.80 0.54
C SER A 44 -6.47 6.35 0.12
N GLU A 45 -6.19 5.47 1.07
CA GLU A 45 -6.18 4.03 0.82
C GLU A 45 -7.55 3.52 0.39
N CYS A 46 -7.58 2.51 -0.47
CA CYS A 46 -8.79 1.83 -0.89
C CYS A 46 -8.50 0.35 -1.15
N THR A 47 -9.54 -0.48 -1.07
CA THR A 47 -9.45 -1.89 -1.41
C THR A 47 -9.54 -2.08 -2.91
N LEU A 48 -8.55 -2.77 -3.48
CA LEU A 48 -8.56 -3.16 -4.87
C LEU A 48 -9.69 -4.17 -5.10
N THR A 49 -10.46 -3.97 -6.16
CA THR A 49 -11.55 -4.86 -6.53
C THR A 49 -11.29 -5.42 -7.91
N ILE A 50 -11.69 -6.67 -8.12
CA ILE A 50 -11.58 -7.31 -9.43
C ILE A 50 -12.92 -7.08 -10.14
N PRO A 51 -12.96 -6.26 -11.20
CA PRO A 51 -14.21 -5.98 -11.90
C PRO A 51 -14.81 -7.27 -12.45
N ASN A 52 -16.13 -7.42 -12.30
CA ASN A 52 -16.94 -8.56 -12.79
C ASN A 52 -16.80 -9.89 -12.03
N VAL A 53 -16.36 -9.87 -10.77
CA VAL A 53 -16.23 -11.10 -9.99
C VAL A 53 -17.20 -11.10 -8.79
N VAL A 54 -18.29 -11.87 -8.92
CA VAL A 54 -19.30 -12.04 -7.87
C VAL A 54 -18.82 -12.98 -6.75
N GLU A 55 -17.87 -13.89 -7.04
CA GLU A 55 -17.23 -14.78 -6.07
C GLU A 55 -15.71 -14.89 -6.30
N PRO A 56 -14.91 -13.93 -5.80
CA PRO A 56 -13.47 -13.83 -6.10
C PRO A 56 -12.63 -15.01 -5.62
N LEU A 57 -13.15 -15.81 -4.69
CA LEU A 57 -12.38 -16.86 -4.03
C LEU A 57 -12.48 -18.24 -4.70
N ARG A 58 -13.35 -18.42 -5.70
CA ARG A 58 -13.58 -19.74 -6.32
C ARG A 58 -13.14 -19.87 -7.78
N GLN A 59 -13.00 -18.77 -8.50
CA GLN A 59 -12.59 -18.81 -9.90
C GLN A 59 -11.08 -19.05 -10.03
N ARG A 60 -10.70 -20.02 -10.88
CA ARG A 60 -9.30 -20.30 -11.27
C ARG A 60 -8.86 -19.25 -12.30
N GLY A 61 -7.62 -18.81 -12.25
CA GLY A 61 -7.05 -17.82 -13.20
C GLY A 61 -7.20 -16.36 -12.79
N ILE A 62 -7.80 -16.09 -11.63
CA ILE A 62 -7.78 -14.77 -11.00
C ILE A 62 -6.46 -14.62 -10.23
N ASP A 63 -5.73 -13.55 -10.50
CA ASP A 63 -4.60 -13.15 -9.68
C ASP A 63 -5.11 -12.61 -8.34
N ARG A 64 -5.05 -13.46 -7.32
CA ARG A 64 -5.48 -13.12 -5.96
C ARG A 64 -4.43 -12.30 -5.22
N GLU A 65 -3.19 -12.29 -5.70
CA GLU A 65 -2.11 -11.49 -5.12
C GLU A 65 -2.43 -10.00 -5.22
N TYR A 66 -3.10 -9.61 -6.31
CA TYR A 66 -3.61 -8.26 -6.53
C TYR A 66 -4.52 -7.74 -5.40
N LEU A 67 -5.30 -8.63 -4.74
CA LEU A 67 -6.16 -8.23 -3.62
C LEU A 67 -5.37 -7.90 -2.35
N CYS A 68 -4.13 -8.36 -2.24
CA CYS A 68 -3.24 -8.09 -1.12
C CYS A 68 -2.39 -6.82 -1.32
N HIS A 69 -2.43 -6.23 -2.52
CA HIS A 69 -1.72 -4.99 -2.80
C HIS A 69 -2.44 -3.79 -2.17
N ILE A 70 -1.68 -2.73 -1.90
CA ILE A 70 -2.24 -1.48 -1.40
C ILE A 70 -2.79 -0.70 -2.58
N GLY A 71 -4.06 -0.34 -2.52
CA GLY A 71 -4.70 0.56 -3.47
C GLY A 71 -4.76 1.99 -2.94
N CYS A 72 -4.54 2.97 -3.82
CA CYS A 72 -4.85 4.37 -3.57
C CYS A 72 -6.01 4.83 -4.44
N PHE A 73 -6.87 5.67 -3.86
CA PHE A 73 -8.02 6.20 -4.56
C PHE A 73 -7.62 7.39 -5.43
N ASP A 74 -7.70 7.20 -6.73
CA ASP A 74 -7.46 8.24 -7.73
C ASP A 74 -8.77 9.03 -7.94
N LYS A 75 -8.81 10.26 -7.41
CA LYS A 75 -9.95 11.17 -7.55
C LYS A 75 -10.23 11.58 -8.99
N GLN A 76 -9.23 11.58 -9.88
CA GLN A 76 -9.42 11.97 -11.28
C GLN A 76 -10.13 10.86 -12.07
N LYS A 77 -9.77 9.60 -11.78
CA LYS A 77 -10.38 8.42 -12.42
C LYS A 77 -11.58 7.88 -11.68
N ASN A 78 -11.85 8.38 -10.47
CA ASN A 78 -12.86 7.88 -9.55
C ASN A 78 -12.72 6.37 -9.34
N SER A 79 -11.49 5.89 -9.18
CA SER A 79 -11.18 4.47 -9.10
C SER A 79 -10.08 4.17 -8.09
N CYS A 80 -10.09 2.94 -7.57
CA CYS A 80 -9.00 2.42 -6.77
C CYS A 80 -7.91 1.87 -7.68
N VAL A 81 -6.68 2.36 -7.54
CA VAL A 81 -5.53 1.97 -8.37
C VAL A 81 -4.39 1.46 -7.50
N ASP A 82 -3.65 0.49 -8.01
CA ASP A 82 -2.52 -0.10 -7.30
C ASP A 82 -1.41 0.94 -7.04
N THR A 83 -0.91 1.00 -5.81
CA THR A 83 0.21 1.85 -5.38
C THR A 83 1.46 1.71 -6.26
N HIS A 84 1.75 0.52 -6.79
CA HIS A 84 2.90 0.28 -7.68
C HIS A 84 2.82 1.09 -8.97
N VAL A 85 1.60 1.32 -9.50
CA VAL A 85 1.38 2.10 -10.72
C VAL A 85 1.64 3.59 -10.48
N LEU A 86 1.41 4.06 -9.25
CA LEU A 86 1.48 5.48 -8.89
C LEU A 86 2.86 5.90 -8.39
N LEU A 87 3.52 5.07 -7.57
CA LEU A 87 4.75 5.44 -6.86
C LEU A 87 6.04 5.00 -7.56
N MET A 88 5.97 4.10 -8.55
CA MET A 88 7.16 3.59 -9.26
C MET A 88 7.02 3.63 -10.80
N PRO A 89 6.81 4.80 -11.42
CA PRO A 89 6.55 4.90 -12.86
C PRO A 89 7.71 4.45 -13.77
N ASN A 90 8.95 4.33 -13.26
CA ASN A 90 10.16 4.17 -14.09
C ASN A 90 10.80 2.77 -14.11
N ASN A 91 10.17 1.72 -13.58
CA ASN A 91 10.72 0.35 -13.66
C ASN A 91 9.78 -0.71 -14.27
N TYR A 92 8.62 -0.32 -14.81
CA TYR A 92 7.65 -1.24 -15.40
C TYR A 92 7.35 -0.92 -16.88
N SER A 93 8.40 -0.69 -17.66
CA SER A 93 8.35 -1.08 -19.07
C SER A 93 8.67 -2.58 -19.13
N LYS A 94 7.64 -3.43 -19.32
CA LYS A 94 7.66 -4.90 -19.57
C LYS A 94 7.16 -5.88 -18.50
N THR A 95 6.13 -5.55 -17.74
CA THR A 95 5.06 -6.54 -17.51
C THR A 95 3.77 -5.82 -17.82
N GLY A 96 3.43 -5.89 -19.10
CA GLY A 96 2.19 -5.31 -19.57
C GLY A 96 1.02 -5.88 -18.80
N TYR A 97 0.02 -5.05 -18.60
CA TYR A 97 -1.38 -5.47 -18.73
C TYR A 97 -1.66 -5.92 -20.18
N GLY A 98 -0.78 -6.74 -20.75
CA GLY A 98 -1.08 -7.64 -21.83
C GLY A 98 -1.50 -8.92 -21.16
N TYR A 99 -2.78 -9.23 -21.23
CA TYR A 99 -3.28 -10.59 -21.11
C TYR A 99 -2.42 -11.51 -21.98
N LYS A 100 -1.39 -12.11 -21.40
CA LYS A 100 -0.73 -13.28 -21.94
C LYS A 100 -0.95 -14.38 -20.94
N HIS A 101 -1.91 -15.24 -21.29
CA HIS A 101 -1.94 -16.63 -20.88
C HIS A 101 -0.51 -17.13 -20.66
N ARG A 102 -0.16 -17.49 -19.43
CA ARG A 102 0.90 -18.49 -19.20
C ARG A 102 0.22 -19.85 -19.31
N PRO A 103 0.47 -20.64 -20.36
CA PRO A 103 0.40 -22.08 -20.24
C PRO A 103 1.69 -22.56 -19.55
N GLY A 104 1.54 -23.43 -18.56
CA GLY A 104 2.65 -24.04 -17.82
C GLY A 104 2.27 -24.26 -16.37
#